data_AF-X6M5K4-F1
#
_entry.id   AF-X6M5K4-F1
#
_cell.length_a   1.000
_cell.length_b   1.000
_cell.length_c   1.000
_cell.angle_alpha   90.00
_cell.angle_beta   90.00
_cell.angle_gamma   90.00
#
_symmetry.space_group_name_H-M   'P 1'
#
loop_
_entity.id
_entity.type
_entity.pdbx_description
1 polymer ?
#
loop_
_entity_poly.entity_id
_entity_poly.type
_entity_poly.pdbx_seq_one_letter_code
_entity_poly.pdbx_strand_id
1 'polypeptide(L)'
;MIHSVNLYDVNLVDLVKRESNNNNNNNNNNNGSYGDYVKRLQHRWMTQYERARFEETENETVKQLFAALKQYKRRDFCGDENEPNGLIHGDFRLDNVIFDPTQHKIVAVLDWELSTIGHPLTDVATCALFYVFESGIPKHWNIPSSPSSSSSSFTNFTGLKGLPLRTLGIPSELEFLQYYLQSLDCQASLFQHFSFPIRDWNFYLALSLFRNIGIFQGIYGRIKQGNASNPIFSLQLFRMLIQYLADVALQALNRADLFQSLQYSALVQSQSQSKRTLQQIHAAIIPLHLQPFRDLFSKNFYQHYANLNFFIQAHVVPETKKYALFYSNPKNKWKIYPGMEKLKETAKSLHLWNLFLPKEYPEGAGLANIEYAPLCELTGLHPAITPEVTNCAAPDTGNMEVLAKYGNAWQKEKYLKPLLEGKIRSCFAMTERDEASSDARNINCKITRTQDGKYYVINGRKW
;
A
#
# COMPACT_ATOMS: atom_id res chain seq x y z
N MET A 1 11.03 -14.29 -10.53
CA MET A 1 10.46 -12.97 -10.87
C MET A 1 10.53 -12.00 -9.71
N ILE A 2 9.84 -12.24 -8.59
CA ILE A 2 9.74 -11.22 -7.53
C ILE A 2 11.11 -10.85 -6.90
N HIS A 3 12.00 -11.81 -6.66
CA HIS A 3 13.38 -11.53 -6.23
C HIS A 3 14.26 -10.84 -7.29
N SER A 4 13.91 -10.95 -8.58
CA SER A 4 14.62 -10.32 -9.71
C SER A 4 13.94 -9.04 -10.19
N VAL A 5 12.77 -8.70 -9.62
CA VAL A 5 12.10 -7.39 -9.68
C VAL A 5 12.79 -6.40 -8.72
N ASN A 6 13.93 -6.79 -8.14
CA ASN A 6 14.88 -5.89 -7.47
C ASN A 6 15.58 -4.90 -8.45
N LEU A 7 14.89 -4.55 -9.55
CA LEU A 7 15.27 -3.54 -10.54
C LEU A 7 15.29 -2.12 -9.94
N TYR A 8 14.78 -1.96 -8.73
CA TYR A 8 14.59 -0.67 -8.07
C TYR A 8 15.75 -0.25 -7.16
N ASP A 9 16.95 -0.84 -7.33
CA ASP A 9 18.13 -0.44 -6.56
C ASP A 9 18.33 1.08 -6.67
N VAL A 10 18.25 1.76 -5.52
CA VAL A 10 18.35 3.21 -5.40
C VAL A 10 19.65 3.72 -6.04
N ASN A 11 20.72 2.91 -6.01
CA ASN A 11 21.99 3.25 -6.64
C ASN A 11 21.89 3.33 -8.17
N LEU A 12 21.08 2.47 -8.80
CA LEU A 12 20.81 2.50 -10.24
C LEU A 12 19.91 3.68 -10.61
N VAL A 13 18.91 3.99 -9.79
CA VAL A 13 18.04 5.17 -10.00
C VAL A 13 18.84 6.46 -9.93
N ASP A 14 19.71 6.61 -8.93
CA ASP A 14 20.56 7.80 -8.78
C ASP A 14 21.63 7.88 -9.86
N LEU A 15 22.17 6.74 -10.32
CA LEU A 15 23.06 6.67 -11.48
C LEU A 15 22.35 7.13 -12.75
N VAL A 16 21.15 6.60 -13.05
CA VAL A 16 20.37 6.99 -14.24
C VAL A 16 19.96 8.46 -14.18
N LYS A 17 19.59 9.00 -13.00
CA LYS A 17 19.31 10.43 -12.83
C LYS A 17 20.55 11.29 -13.10
N ARG A 18 21.73 10.87 -12.60
CA ARG A 18 23.00 11.58 -12.84
C ARG A 18 23.38 11.56 -14.31
N GLU A 19 23.30 10.43 -14.98
CA GLU A 19 23.60 10.30 -16.41
C GLU A 19 22.59 11.05 -17.29
N SER A 20 21.30 11.03 -16.94
CA SER A 20 20.26 11.80 -17.64
C SER A 20 20.46 13.31 -17.48
N ASN A 21 20.86 13.77 -16.29
CA ASN A 21 21.18 15.18 -16.05
C ASN A 21 22.49 15.60 -16.74
N ASN A 22 23.48 14.72 -16.81
CA ASN A 22 24.72 14.97 -17.57
C ASN A 22 24.47 15.08 -19.08
N ASN A 23 23.56 14.28 -19.64
CA ASN A 23 23.16 14.37 -21.06
C ASN A 23 22.32 15.62 -21.36
N ASN A 24 21.51 16.10 -20.40
CA ASN A 24 20.73 17.33 -20.55
C ASN A 24 21.57 18.62 -20.52
N ASN A 25 22.79 18.60 -19.99
CA ASN A 25 23.70 19.74 -20.07
C ASN A 25 24.15 20.07 -21.51
N ASN A 26 23.92 19.18 -22.48
CA ASN A 26 24.17 19.43 -23.90
C ASN A 26 22.91 19.76 -24.72
N ASN A 27 21.72 19.73 -24.13
CA ASN A 27 20.47 20.11 -24.80
C ASN A 27 19.56 20.88 -23.82
N ASN A 28 19.56 22.20 -23.96
CA ASN A 28 19.00 23.17 -23.03
C ASN A 28 17.46 23.25 -23.02
N ASN A 29 16.72 22.13 -23.11
CA ASN A 29 15.26 22.11 -23.03
C ASN A 29 14.73 20.73 -22.59
N ASN A 30 14.70 20.47 -21.28
CA ASN A 30 13.62 19.77 -20.56
C ASN A 30 14.06 19.43 -19.12
N ASN A 31 13.81 20.33 -18.18
CA ASN A 31 13.71 19.96 -16.77
C ASN A 31 12.42 19.15 -16.57
N GLY A 32 12.45 17.86 -16.91
CA GLY A 32 11.33 16.94 -16.67
C GLY A 32 11.12 16.77 -15.17
N SER A 33 10.00 17.26 -14.64
CA SER A 33 9.59 17.01 -13.26
C SER A 33 9.47 15.49 -13.01
N TYR A 34 10.28 14.96 -12.10
CA TYR A 34 10.30 13.54 -11.71
C TYR A 34 9.07 13.12 -10.87
N GLY A 35 8.27 14.06 -10.33
CA GLY A 35 6.99 13.74 -9.65
C GLY A 35 5.81 13.72 -10.62
N ASP A 36 4.64 13.16 -10.28
CA ASP A 36 3.45 13.02 -11.15
C ASP A 36 3.54 11.95 -12.26
N TYR A 37 4.36 10.90 -12.11
CA TYR A 37 4.58 9.92 -13.19
C TYR A 37 3.27 9.27 -13.66
N VAL A 38 2.43 8.83 -12.74
CA VAL A 38 1.18 8.13 -13.08
C VAL A 38 0.18 9.08 -13.75
N LYS A 39 0.09 10.35 -13.33
CA LYS A 39 -0.77 11.34 -14.00
C LYS A 39 -0.28 11.63 -15.42
N ARG A 40 1.04 11.76 -15.62
CA ARG A 40 1.62 11.90 -16.97
C ARG A 40 1.33 10.68 -17.83
N LEU A 41 1.49 9.48 -17.28
CA LEU A 41 1.24 8.22 -17.99
C LEU A 41 -0.23 8.13 -18.42
N GLN A 42 -1.15 8.44 -17.51
CA GLN A 42 -2.59 8.49 -17.79
C GLN A 42 -2.89 9.51 -18.90
N HIS A 43 -2.43 10.75 -18.76
CA HIS A 43 -2.65 11.79 -19.76
C HIS A 43 -2.12 11.37 -21.15
N ARG A 44 -0.89 10.86 -21.21
CA ARG A 44 -0.26 10.40 -22.45
C ARG A 44 -1.10 9.37 -23.20
N TRP A 45 -1.52 8.30 -22.52
CA TRP A 45 -2.27 7.22 -23.18
C TRP A 45 -3.68 7.66 -23.57
N MET A 46 -4.32 8.52 -22.79
CA MET A 46 -5.64 9.06 -23.13
C MET A 46 -5.57 9.96 -24.38
N THR A 47 -4.58 10.86 -24.44
CA THR A 47 -4.35 11.68 -25.63
C THR A 47 -3.98 10.84 -26.85
N GLN A 48 -3.17 9.79 -26.68
CA GLN A 48 -2.81 8.89 -27.78
C GLN A 48 -4.02 8.12 -28.32
N TYR A 49 -4.89 7.63 -27.42
CA TYR A 49 -6.15 7.00 -27.81
C TYR A 49 -7.05 7.99 -28.57
N GLU A 50 -7.27 9.20 -28.05
CA GLU A 50 -8.10 10.22 -28.69
C GLU A 50 -7.61 10.60 -30.10
N ARG A 51 -6.28 10.76 -30.28
CA ARG A 51 -5.68 11.10 -31.58
C ARG A 51 -5.84 10.00 -32.63
N ALA A 52 -5.86 8.75 -32.18
CA ALA A 52 -6.00 7.58 -33.05
C ALA A 52 -7.43 7.05 -33.11
N ARG A 53 -8.41 7.78 -32.55
CA ARG A 53 -9.80 7.32 -32.41
C ARG A 53 -10.52 7.28 -33.76
N PHE A 54 -11.19 6.16 -34.02
CA PHE A 54 -12.11 5.98 -35.15
C PHE A 54 -13.48 5.50 -34.64
N GLU A 55 -14.55 5.81 -35.37
CA GLU A 55 -15.93 5.43 -35.02
C GLU A 55 -16.09 3.91 -34.89
N GLU A 56 -15.42 3.12 -35.73
CA GLU A 56 -15.61 1.66 -35.72
C GLU A 56 -14.98 1.00 -34.48
N THR A 57 -13.92 1.57 -33.93
CA THR A 57 -13.30 1.12 -32.67
C THR A 57 -14.00 1.67 -31.44
N GLU A 58 -14.87 2.67 -31.61
CA GLU A 58 -15.58 3.28 -30.50
C GLU A 58 -16.77 2.40 -30.10
N ASN A 59 -16.73 1.91 -28.87
CA ASN A 59 -17.83 1.16 -28.27
C ASN A 59 -18.15 1.74 -26.88
N GLU A 60 -19.29 1.33 -26.35
CA GLU A 60 -19.80 1.85 -25.09
C GLU A 60 -18.86 1.53 -23.91
N THR A 61 -18.27 0.32 -23.87
CA THR A 61 -17.33 -0.06 -22.80
C THR A 61 -16.08 0.83 -22.78
N VAL A 62 -15.49 1.11 -23.95
CA VAL A 62 -14.29 1.95 -24.07
C VAL A 62 -14.62 3.38 -23.62
N LYS A 63 -15.80 3.91 -23.96
CA LYS A 63 -16.28 5.22 -23.48
C LYS A 63 -16.41 5.24 -21.96
N GLN A 64 -17.00 4.20 -21.38
CA GLN A 64 -17.16 4.06 -19.93
C GLN A 64 -15.81 3.97 -19.21
N LEU A 65 -14.88 3.15 -19.70
CA LEU A 65 -13.53 3.05 -19.16
C LEU A 65 -12.78 4.37 -19.24
N PHE A 66 -12.84 5.04 -20.39
CA PHE A 66 -12.20 6.33 -20.59
C PHE A 66 -12.73 7.38 -19.59
N ALA A 67 -14.05 7.47 -19.44
CA ALA A 67 -14.68 8.37 -18.48
C ALA A 67 -14.31 8.01 -17.03
N ALA A 68 -14.32 6.72 -16.67
CA ALA A 68 -13.98 6.23 -15.35
C ALA A 68 -12.53 6.56 -14.97
N LEU A 69 -11.57 6.30 -15.87
CA LEU A 69 -10.17 6.66 -15.65
C LEU A 69 -10.00 8.18 -15.55
N LYS A 70 -10.63 8.98 -16.44
CA LYS A 70 -10.54 10.44 -16.42
C LYS A 70 -11.00 11.05 -15.08
N GLN A 71 -12.06 10.47 -14.51
CA GLN A 71 -12.66 10.96 -13.26
C GLN A 71 -12.03 10.33 -12.02
N TYR A 72 -11.19 9.30 -12.18
CA TYR A 72 -10.61 8.56 -11.06
C TYR A 72 -9.67 9.48 -10.26
N LYS A 73 -10.03 9.69 -8.99
CA LYS A 73 -9.19 10.42 -8.03
C LYS A 73 -8.45 9.39 -7.19
N ARG A 74 -7.19 9.14 -7.55
CA ARG A 74 -6.26 8.34 -6.76
C ARG A 74 -6.26 8.81 -5.30
N ARG A 75 -6.33 7.86 -4.38
CA ARG A 75 -6.32 8.08 -2.92
C ARG A 75 -4.92 7.92 -2.35
N ASP A 76 -4.06 7.20 -3.07
CA ASP A 76 -2.64 7.09 -2.78
C ASP A 76 -1.88 8.37 -3.20
N PHE A 77 -0.91 8.76 -2.36
CA PHE A 77 0.09 9.82 -2.61
C PHE A 77 -0.42 11.22 -3.01
N CYS A 78 -1.58 11.66 -2.49
CA CYS A 78 -2.12 13.02 -2.70
C CYS A 78 -1.09 14.15 -2.38
N GLY A 79 -0.37 14.67 -3.38
CA GLY A 79 0.50 15.85 -3.26
C GLY A 79 1.98 15.74 -3.70
N ASP A 80 2.25 14.87 -4.69
CA ASP A 80 3.32 14.84 -5.74
C ASP A 80 4.81 15.10 -5.48
N GLU A 81 5.25 15.36 -4.25
CA GLU A 81 6.69 15.41 -3.95
C GLU A 81 7.24 14.09 -3.39
N ASN A 82 6.36 13.17 -2.96
CA ASN A 82 6.71 11.91 -2.31
C ASN A 82 6.25 10.68 -3.09
N GLU A 83 5.91 10.83 -4.38
CA GLU A 83 5.56 9.67 -5.23
C GLU A 83 6.82 8.78 -5.39
N PRO A 84 6.75 7.48 -5.07
CA PRO A 84 7.91 6.61 -5.17
C PRO A 84 8.35 6.50 -6.64
N ASN A 85 9.64 6.71 -6.86
CA ASN A 85 10.25 6.63 -8.18
C ASN A 85 11.28 5.50 -8.20
N GLY A 86 11.18 4.65 -9.20
CA GLY A 86 12.10 3.55 -9.47
C GLY A 86 12.36 3.38 -10.96
N LEU A 87 13.37 2.60 -11.31
CA LEU A 87 13.59 2.17 -12.69
C LEU A 87 12.43 1.25 -13.09
N ILE A 88 11.69 1.66 -14.11
CA ILE A 88 10.62 0.86 -14.70
C ILE A 88 11.06 0.36 -16.07
N HIS A 89 10.80 -0.90 -16.35
CA HIS A 89 11.00 -1.55 -17.62
C HIS A 89 9.98 -1.07 -18.67
N GLY A 90 8.74 -0.84 -18.25
CA GLY A 90 7.65 -0.43 -19.13
C GLY A 90 7.00 -1.57 -19.91
N ASP A 91 7.56 -2.78 -19.90
CA ASP A 91 6.96 -3.99 -20.50
C ASP A 91 7.44 -5.26 -19.77
N PHE A 92 7.41 -5.24 -18.44
CA PHE A 92 7.92 -6.36 -17.65
C PHE A 92 6.93 -7.54 -17.64
N ARG A 93 7.27 -8.61 -18.37
CA ARG A 93 6.45 -9.82 -18.53
C ARG A 93 7.32 -11.07 -18.70
N LEU A 94 6.69 -12.24 -18.52
CA LEU A 94 7.38 -13.54 -18.49
C LEU A 94 8.13 -13.90 -19.77
N ASP A 95 7.73 -13.36 -20.90
CA ASP A 95 8.37 -13.56 -22.21
C ASP A 95 9.57 -12.63 -22.45
N ASN A 96 9.69 -11.56 -21.65
CA ASN A 96 10.84 -10.63 -21.69
C ASN A 96 11.92 -11.01 -20.67
N VAL A 97 11.95 -12.26 -20.21
CA VAL A 97 12.96 -12.75 -19.27
C VAL A 97 13.58 -14.06 -19.74
N ILE A 98 14.89 -14.19 -19.54
CA ILE A 98 15.62 -15.43 -19.77
C ILE A 98 15.76 -16.15 -18.44
N PHE A 99 15.35 -17.42 -18.40
CA PHE A 99 15.57 -18.31 -17.27
C PHE A 99 16.83 -19.14 -17.45
N ASP A 100 17.47 -19.47 -16.34
CA ASP A 100 18.46 -20.54 -16.32
C ASP A 100 17.79 -21.86 -16.77
N PRO A 101 18.41 -22.67 -17.65
CA PRO A 101 17.80 -23.91 -18.15
C PRO A 101 17.54 -24.96 -17.06
N THR A 102 18.21 -24.86 -15.92
CA THR A 102 18.22 -25.87 -14.85
C THR A 102 17.81 -25.32 -13.48
N GLN A 103 17.94 -24.01 -13.27
CA GLN A 103 17.59 -23.33 -12.02
C GLN A 103 16.36 -22.46 -12.20
N HIS A 104 15.52 -22.34 -11.16
CA HIS A 104 14.38 -21.42 -11.15
C HIS A 104 14.82 -19.96 -10.92
N LYS A 105 15.78 -19.47 -11.73
CA LYS A 105 16.37 -18.13 -11.63
C LYS A 105 16.27 -17.39 -12.96
N ILE A 106 16.05 -16.09 -12.87
CA ILE A 106 16.15 -15.20 -14.03
C ILE A 106 17.61 -14.81 -14.20
N VAL A 107 18.14 -15.00 -15.40
CA VAL A 107 19.53 -14.66 -15.75
C VAL A 107 19.63 -13.34 -16.51
N ALA A 108 18.57 -12.96 -17.24
CA ALA A 108 18.51 -11.68 -17.96
C ALA A 108 17.07 -11.20 -18.13
N VAL A 109 16.91 -9.87 -18.24
CA VAL A 109 15.68 -9.19 -18.63
C VAL A 109 15.95 -8.50 -19.97
N LEU A 110 15.05 -8.65 -20.93
CA LEU A 110 15.20 -8.24 -22.34
C LEU A 110 14.27 -7.05 -22.66
N ASP A 111 14.50 -6.38 -23.79
CA ASP A 111 13.59 -5.37 -24.36
C ASP A 111 13.36 -4.12 -23.47
N TRP A 112 14.46 -3.52 -23.04
CA TRP A 112 14.51 -2.30 -22.23
C TRP A 112 14.16 -1.00 -22.98
N GLU A 113 13.69 -1.06 -24.22
CA GLU A 113 13.46 0.14 -25.07
C GLU A 113 12.38 1.09 -24.53
N LEU A 114 11.45 0.58 -23.70
CA LEU A 114 10.40 1.36 -23.07
C LEU A 114 10.74 1.80 -21.64
N SER A 115 11.96 1.49 -21.18
CA SER A 115 12.36 1.74 -19.81
C SER A 115 12.52 3.23 -19.50
N THR A 116 12.19 3.60 -18.27
CA THR A 116 12.31 4.98 -17.80
C THR A 116 12.31 5.03 -16.26
N ILE A 117 12.34 6.23 -15.69
CA ILE A 117 12.12 6.43 -14.25
C ILE A 117 10.64 6.75 -14.03
N GLY A 118 9.99 5.99 -13.16
CA GLY A 118 8.57 6.18 -12.87
C GLY A 118 8.08 5.40 -11.66
N HIS A 119 6.77 5.32 -11.54
CA HIS A 119 6.12 4.69 -10.40
C HIS A 119 6.19 3.15 -10.49
N PRO A 120 6.84 2.44 -9.53
CA PRO A 120 7.07 1.00 -9.60
C PRO A 120 5.81 0.16 -9.82
N LEU A 121 4.69 0.52 -9.18
CA LEU A 121 3.42 -0.22 -9.33
C LEU A 121 2.89 -0.29 -10.78
N THR A 122 3.34 0.57 -11.70
CA THR A 122 2.93 0.48 -13.10
C THR A 122 3.52 -0.75 -13.81
N ASP A 123 4.75 -1.12 -13.47
CA ASP A 123 5.39 -2.36 -13.95
C ASP A 123 4.83 -3.58 -13.24
N VAL A 124 4.62 -3.49 -11.92
CA VAL A 124 4.00 -4.57 -11.13
C VAL A 124 2.61 -4.88 -11.68
N ALA A 125 1.83 -3.85 -12.01
CA ALA A 125 0.51 -4.02 -12.62
C ALA A 125 0.57 -4.62 -14.02
N THR A 126 1.57 -4.25 -14.83
CA THR A 126 1.81 -4.87 -16.14
C THR A 126 2.10 -6.36 -15.99
N CYS A 127 2.96 -6.74 -15.04
CA CYS A 127 3.25 -8.13 -14.73
C CYS A 127 2.03 -8.88 -14.17
N ALA A 128 1.16 -8.20 -13.42
CA ALA A 128 -0.01 -8.80 -12.79
C ALA A 128 -1.21 -8.98 -13.76
N LEU A 129 -1.13 -8.52 -15.02
CA LEU A 129 -2.23 -8.65 -15.97
C LEU A 129 -2.65 -10.11 -16.23
N PHE A 130 -1.76 -11.08 -16.03
CA PHE A 130 -2.12 -12.50 -16.13
C PHE A 130 -3.22 -12.91 -15.13
N TYR A 131 -3.36 -12.23 -13.98
CA TYR A 131 -4.43 -12.52 -13.02
C TYR A 131 -5.82 -12.07 -13.48
N VAL A 132 -5.90 -11.12 -14.41
CA VAL A 132 -7.19 -10.56 -14.88
C VAL A 132 -7.65 -11.16 -16.21
N PHE A 133 -6.73 -11.70 -17.00
CA PHE A 133 -7.05 -12.40 -18.24
C PHE A 133 -7.56 -13.82 -18.00
N GLU A 134 -8.57 -14.23 -18.77
CA GLU A 134 -9.14 -15.58 -18.73
C GLU A 134 -8.16 -16.64 -19.22
N SER A 135 -8.27 -17.85 -18.66
CA SER A 135 -7.54 -19.01 -19.16
C SER A 135 -8.13 -19.48 -20.49
N GLY A 136 -7.57 -18.94 -21.56
CA GLY A 136 -7.97 -19.23 -22.94
C GLY A 136 -8.74 -18.08 -23.59
N ILE A 137 -9.07 -18.28 -24.87
CA ILE A 137 -9.87 -17.33 -25.64
C ILE A 137 -11.33 -17.42 -25.17
N PRO A 138 -11.99 -16.31 -24.80
CA PRO A 138 -13.38 -16.34 -24.38
C PRO A 138 -14.27 -17.01 -25.43
N LYS A 139 -15.04 -18.03 -25.03
CA LYS A 139 -15.84 -18.87 -25.96
C LYS A 139 -16.89 -18.11 -26.77
N HIS A 140 -17.36 -16.97 -26.27
CA HIS A 140 -18.34 -16.12 -26.95
C HIS A 140 -17.70 -15.28 -28.08
N TRP A 141 -16.37 -15.27 -28.16
CA TRP A 141 -15.62 -14.65 -29.23
C TRP A 141 -15.38 -15.68 -30.32
N ASN A 142 -16.24 -15.66 -31.35
CA ASN A 142 -16.06 -16.42 -32.58
C ASN A 142 -14.84 -15.89 -33.35
N ILE A 143 -13.64 -16.13 -32.83
CA ILE A 143 -12.40 -15.78 -33.51
C ILE A 143 -12.26 -16.72 -34.72
N PRO A 144 -12.18 -16.20 -35.94
CA PRO A 144 -11.93 -17.03 -37.11
C PRO A 144 -10.62 -17.79 -36.91
N SER A 145 -10.67 -19.13 -36.93
CA SER A 145 -9.49 -19.98 -36.94
C SER A 145 -8.69 -19.70 -38.22
N SER A 146 -7.70 -18.82 -38.13
CA SER A 146 -6.76 -18.57 -39.23
C SER A 146 -5.81 -19.77 -39.36
N PRO A 147 -5.58 -20.33 -40.57
CA PRO A 147 -4.76 -21.52 -40.76
C PRO A 147 -3.26 -21.34 -40.52
N SER A 148 -2.75 -20.14 -40.23
CA SER A 148 -1.31 -19.95 -40.03
C SER A 148 -0.97 -18.63 -39.34
N SER A 149 -0.25 -18.71 -38.23
CA SER A 149 0.61 -17.68 -37.62
C SER A 149 0.02 -16.43 -36.93
N SER A 150 -1.28 -16.11 -37.02
CA SER A 150 -1.88 -14.95 -36.31
C SER A 150 -2.53 -15.28 -34.97
N SER A 151 -2.46 -16.53 -34.50
CA SER A 151 -2.88 -16.96 -33.17
C SER A 151 -1.97 -16.43 -32.04
N SER A 152 -0.75 -15.98 -32.36
CA SER A 152 0.25 -15.52 -31.39
C SER A 152 -0.12 -14.22 -30.65
N SER A 153 -0.82 -13.29 -31.31
CA SER A 153 -1.21 -12.02 -30.69
C SER A 153 -2.28 -12.20 -29.62
N PHE A 154 -3.17 -13.19 -29.75
CA PHE A 154 -4.19 -13.52 -28.74
C PHE A 154 -3.65 -14.40 -27.61
N THR A 155 -2.68 -15.28 -27.87
CA THR A 155 -2.06 -16.09 -26.81
C THR A 155 -1.36 -15.22 -25.77
N ASN A 156 -0.89 -14.03 -26.15
CA ASN A 156 -0.34 -13.03 -25.22
C ASN A 156 -1.38 -12.44 -24.25
N PHE A 157 -2.68 -12.64 -24.51
CA PHE A 157 -3.78 -12.20 -23.65
C PHE A 157 -4.55 -13.36 -23.00
N THR A 158 -3.97 -14.56 -22.99
CA THR A 158 -4.44 -15.65 -22.12
C THR A 158 -3.80 -15.54 -20.75
N GLY A 159 -4.59 -15.72 -19.70
CA GLY A 159 -4.13 -15.59 -18.32
C GLY A 159 -4.53 -16.74 -17.42
N LEU A 160 -4.57 -16.41 -16.14
CA LEU A 160 -4.71 -17.32 -15.02
C LEU A 160 -6.14 -17.31 -14.44
N LYS A 161 -6.99 -16.36 -14.84
CA LYS A 161 -8.35 -16.24 -14.29
C LYS A 161 -9.15 -17.51 -14.64
N GLY A 162 -9.74 -18.09 -13.60
CA GLY A 162 -10.51 -19.35 -13.68
C GLY A 162 -9.69 -20.63 -13.45
N LEU A 163 -8.36 -20.55 -13.35
CA LEU A 163 -7.52 -21.71 -13.05
C LEU A 163 -7.43 -21.99 -11.54
N PRO A 164 -7.26 -23.27 -11.12
CA PRO A 164 -7.03 -23.62 -9.73
C PRO A 164 -5.57 -23.31 -9.32
N LEU A 165 -5.22 -22.02 -9.18
CA LEU A 165 -3.84 -21.53 -8.98
C LEU A 165 -3.08 -22.28 -7.89
N ARG A 166 -3.72 -22.51 -6.75
CA ARG A 166 -3.11 -23.23 -5.62
C ARG A 166 -2.69 -24.65 -5.97
N THR A 167 -3.54 -25.39 -6.70
CA THR A 167 -3.23 -26.76 -7.14
C THR A 167 -2.08 -26.76 -8.15
N LEU A 168 -1.95 -25.67 -8.91
CA LEU A 168 -0.86 -25.46 -9.86
C LEU A 168 0.42 -24.92 -9.21
N GLY A 169 0.43 -24.66 -7.89
CA GLY A 169 1.57 -24.05 -7.20
C GLY A 169 1.80 -22.58 -7.58
N ILE A 170 0.81 -21.93 -8.19
CA ILE A 170 0.90 -20.53 -8.62
C ILE A 170 0.34 -19.64 -7.49
N PRO A 171 1.07 -18.58 -7.07
CA PRO A 171 0.57 -17.65 -6.07
C PRO A 171 -0.68 -16.93 -6.58
N SER A 172 -1.63 -16.67 -5.69
CA SER A 172 -2.74 -15.76 -5.95
C SER A 172 -2.24 -14.34 -6.20
N GLU A 173 -3.09 -13.49 -6.81
CA GLU A 173 -2.80 -12.05 -7.02
C GLU A 173 -2.37 -11.38 -5.70
N LEU A 174 -3.03 -11.74 -4.59
CA LEU A 174 -2.72 -11.20 -3.29
C LEU A 174 -1.34 -11.65 -2.77
N GLU A 175 -1.06 -12.96 -2.83
CA GLU A 175 0.23 -13.51 -2.42
C GLU A 175 1.37 -12.91 -3.27
N PHE A 176 1.15 -12.73 -4.58
CA PHE A 176 2.08 -12.06 -5.49
C PHE A 176 2.43 -10.65 -5.01
N LEU A 177 1.43 -9.84 -4.64
CA LEU A 177 1.67 -8.48 -4.12
C LEU A 177 2.37 -8.49 -2.76
N GLN A 178 2.05 -9.45 -1.88
CA GLN A 178 2.76 -9.61 -0.61
C GLN A 178 4.24 -9.90 -0.83
N TYR A 179 4.56 -10.86 -1.71
CA TYR A 179 5.94 -11.17 -2.06
C TYR A 179 6.66 -9.96 -2.65
N TYR A 180 5.99 -9.18 -3.52
CA TYR A 180 6.57 -7.95 -4.08
C TYR A 180 6.94 -6.94 -2.99
N LEU A 181 6.03 -6.69 -2.04
CA LEU A 181 6.30 -5.76 -0.95
C LEU A 181 7.43 -6.25 -0.03
N GLN A 182 7.54 -7.56 0.19
CA GLN A 182 8.67 -8.12 0.94
C GLN A 182 10.01 -7.97 0.23
N SER A 183 10.05 -8.08 -1.10
CA SER A 183 11.30 -7.84 -1.81
C SER A 183 11.75 -6.38 -1.70
N LEU A 184 10.83 -5.45 -1.41
CA LEU A 184 11.16 -4.05 -1.13
C LEU A 184 11.71 -3.82 0.29
N ASP A 185 11.58 -4.77 1.21
CA ASP A 185 12.11 -4.64 2.59
C ASP A 185 13.65 -4.51 2.59
N CYS A 186 14.30 -5.01 1.53
CA CYS A 186 15.72 -4.79 1.26
C CYS A 186 16.05 -3.35 0.78
N GLN A 187 15.04 -2.50 0.58
CA GLN A 187 15.12 -1.14 0.04
C GLN A 187 14.28 -0.18 0.90
N ALA A 188 14.82 0.17 2.07
CA ALA A 188 14.15 0.99 3.08
C ALA A 188 13.48 2.28 2.55
N SER A 189 14.05 2.90 1.51
CA SER A 189 13.51 4.12 0.89
C SER A 189 12.23 3.90 0.10
N LEU A 190 12.00 2.71 -0.48
CA LEU A 190 10.77 2.37 -1.21
C LEU A 190 9.76 1.66 -0.32
N PHE A 191 10.23 0.85 0.63
CA PHE A 191 9.38 0.14 1.58
C PHE A 191 8.46 1.09 2.36
N GLN A 192 8.98 2.24 2.81
CA GLN A 192 8.20 3.26 3.52
C GLN A 192 7.02 3.83 2.71
N HIS A 193 7.04 3.70 1.37
CA HIS A 193 5.99 4.23 0.51
C HIS A 193 4.85 3.23 0.30
N PHE A 194 5.08 1.93 0.45
CA PHE A 194 4.06 0.93 0.15
C PHE A 194 3.60 0.18 1.39
N SER A 195 2.29 0.12 1.57
CA SER A 195 1.65 -0.74 2.56
C SER A 195 0.93 -1.89 1.88
N PHE A 196 0.84 -3.02 2.57
CA PHE A 196 -0.08 -4.08 2.21
C PHE A 196 -1.40 -3.92 2.97
N PRO A 197 -2.59 -3.99 2.34
CA PRO A 197 -2.81 -4.11 0.90
C PRO A 197 -2.52 -2.81 0.14
N ILE A 198 -2.22 -2.94 -1.15
CA ILE A 198 -1.88 -1.80 -2.02
C ILE A 198 -3.16 -1.03 -2.36
N ARG A 199 -3.15 0.27 -2.08
CA ARG A 199 -4.24 1.18 -2.44
C ARG A 199 -4.36 1.39 -3.93
N ASP A 200 -5.60 1.57 -4.38
CA ASP A 200 -5.91 1.89 -5.78
C ASP A 200 -5.32 0.85 -6.76
N TRP A 201 -5.05 -0.37 -6.31
CA TRP A 201 -4.44 -1.43 -7.12
C TRP A 201 -5.21 -1.70 -8.41
N ASN A 202 -6.54 -1.73 -8.33
CA ASN A 202 -7.43 -1.90 -9.47
C ASN A 202 -7.27 -0.78 -10.52
N PHE A 203 -6.94 0.44 -10.11
CA PHE A 203 -6.64 1.55 -11.02
C PHE A 203 -5.33 1.30 -11.79
N TYR A 204 -4.28 0.80 -11.14
CA TYR A 204 -3.02 0.49 -11.83
C TYR A 204 -3.18 -0.61 -12.89
N LEU A 205 -3.99 -1.63 -12.59
CA LEU A 205 -4.35 -2.67 -13.56
C LEU A 205 -5.14 -2.09 -14.74
N ALA A 206 -6.17 -1.30 -14.46
CA ALA A 206 -7.00 -0.67 -15.48
C ALA A 206 -6.18 0.30 -16.37
N LEU A 207 -5.26 1.06 -15.77
CA LEU A 207 -4.34 1.95 -16.49
C LEU A 207 -3.38 1.16 -17.39
N SER A 208 -2.86 0.02 -16.92
CA SER A 208 -1.97 -0.85 -17.71
C SER A 208 -2.71 -1.48 -18.90
N LEU A 209 -3.97 -1.90 -18.70
CA LEU A 209 -4.82 -2.37 -19.81
C LEU A 209 -5.17 -1.24 -20.79
N PHE A 210 -5.44 -0.04 -20.28
CA PHE A 210 -5.72 1.12 -21.12
C PHE A 210 -4.52 1.56 -21.95
N ARG A 211 -3.29 1.41 -21.43
CA ARG A 211 -2.06 1.53 -22.23
C ARG A 211 -2.08 0.58 -23.43
N ASN A 212 -2.42 -0.70 -23.24
CA ASN A 212 -2.52 -1.67 -24.34
C ASN A 212 -3.60 -1.27 -25.36
N ILE A 213 -4.74 -0.76 -24.89
CA ILE A 213 -5.80 -0.20 -25.77
C ILE A 213 -5.23 0.94 -26.61
N GLY A 214 -4.50 1.89 -26.03
CA GLY A 214 -3.88 3.00 -26.76
C GLY A 214 -2.86 2.54 -27.82
N ILE A 215 -2.08 1.50 -27.52
CA ILE A 215 -1.14 0.88 -28.48
C ILE A 215 -1.92 0.28 -29.66
N PHE A 216 -2.94 -0.54 -29.38
CA PHE A 216 -3.74 -1.19 -30.43
C PHE A 216 -4.57 -0.22 -31.24
N GLN A 217 -5.11 0.84 -30.61
CA GLN A 217 -5.78 1.92 -31.31
C GLN A 217 -4.82 2.63 -32.28
N GLY A 218 -3.59 2.88 -31.84
CA GLY A 218 -2.54 3.46 -32.69
C GLY A 218 -2.17 2.57 -33.87
N ILE A 219 -2.07 1.25 -33.66
CA ILE A 219 -1.83 0.28 -34.75
C ILE A 219 -3.01 0.25 -35.72
N TYR A 220 -4.25 0.17 -35.21
CA TYR A 220 -5.47 0.23 -36.00
C TYR A 220 -5.50 1.48 -36.90
N GLY A 221 -5.18 2.64 -36.34
CA GLY A 221 -5.13 3.89 -37.10
C GLY A 221 -4.09 3.90 -38.21
N ARG A 222 -2.89 3.36 -37.96
CA ARG A 222 -1.85 3.24 -39.01
C ARG A 222 -2.25 2.27 -40.12
N ILE A 223 -2.95 1.18 -39.79
CA ILE A 223 -3.47 0.24 -40.79
C ILE A 223 -4.52 0.90 -41.67
N LYS A 224 -5.48 1.64 -41.07
CA LYS A 224 -6.49 2.41 -41.82
C LYS A 224 -5.87 3.44 -42.78
N GLN A 225 -4.72 3.99 -42.41
CA GLN A 225 -3.98 4.96 -43.23
C GLN A 225 -3.10 4.32 -44.31
N GLY A 226 -3.14 2.99 -44.48
CA GLY A 226 -2.53 2.29 -45.63
C GLY A 226 -1.21 1.56 -45.36
N ASN A 227 -0.76 1.42 -44.10
CA ASN A 227 0.57 0.88 -43.77
C ASN A 227 0.59 -0.62 -43.41
N ALA A 228 -0.24 -1.49 -44.03
CA ALA A 228 -0.33 -2.91 -43.61
C ALA A 228 -0.49 -3.92 -44.75
N SER A 229 0.21 -5.04 -44.62
CA SER A 229 0.26 -6.14 -45.60
C SER A 229 -1.02 -6.99 -45.69
N ASN A 230 -1.87 -6.97 -44.65
CA ASN A 230 -3.22 -7.56 -44.66
C ASN A 230 -4.18 -6.71 -43.78
N PRO A 231 -4.78 -5.64 -44.32
CA PRO A 231 -5.45 -4.63 -43.52
C PRO A 231 -6.78 -5.11 -42.94
N ILE A 232 -7.59 -5.89 -43.67
CA ILE A 232 -8.96 -6.24 -43.24
C ILE A 232 -8.96 -7.16 -42.01
N PHE A 233 -8.20 -8.26 -42.06
CA PHE A 233 -8.09 -9.19 -40.94
C PHE A 233 -7.48 -8.51 -39.71
N SER A 234 -6.47 -7.67 -39.92
CA SER A 234 -5.82 -6.91 -38.84
C SER A 234 -6.76 -5.90 -38.18
N LEU A 235 -7.57 -5.18 -38.97
CA LEU A 235 -8.53 -4.21 -38.43
C LEU A 235 -9.62 -4.87 -37.58
N GLN A 236 -10.20 -5.98 -38.05
CA GLN A 236 -11.21 -6.72 -37.28
C GLN A 236 -10.62 -7.26 -35.97
N LEU A 237 -9.41 -7.82 -36.04
CA LEU A 237 -8.65 -8.29 -34.89
C LEU A 237 -8.42 -7.20 -33.83
N PHE A 238 -7.86 -6.06 -34.23
CA PHE A 238 -7.55 -4.99 -33.28
C PHE A 238 -8.81 -4.34 -32.70
N ARG A 239 -9.88 -4.21 -33.49
CA ARG A 239 -11.19 -3.75 -33.00
C ARG A 239 -11.71 -4.65 -31.89
N MET A 240 -11.64 -5.97 -32.09
CA MET A 240 -11.98 -6.97 -31.09
C MET A 240 -11.08 -6.80 -29.85
N LEU A 241 -9.75 -6.84 -30.00
CA LEU A 241 -8.81 -6.69 -28.87
C LEU A 241 -9.07 -5.43 -28.03
N ILE A 242 -9.35 -4.29 -28.65
CA ILE A 242 -9.67 -3.04 -27.95
C ILE A 242 -10.92 -3.18 -27.08
N GLN A 243 -12.00 -3.76 -27.63
CA GLN A 243 -13.23 -4.03 -26.88
C GLN A 243 -12.96 -4.95 -25.68
N TYR A 244 -12.29 -6.08 -25.91
CA TYR A 244 -12.00 -7.04 -24.85
C TYR A 244 -11.16 -6.45 -23.72
N LEU A 245 -10.08 -5.74 -24.06
CA LEU A 245 -9.25 -5.09 -23.06
C LEU A 245 -10.04 -4.04 -22.28
N ALA A 246 -10.97 -3.33 -22.93
CA ALA A 246 -11.84 -2.39 -22.24
C ALA A 246 -12.78 -3.10 -21.25
N ASP A 247 -13.35 -4.24 -21.64
CA ASP A 247 -14.22 -5.03 -20.77
C ASP A 247 -13.45 -5.56 -19.56
N VAL A 248 -12.26 -6.12 -19.79
CA VAL A 248 -11.37 -6.60 -18.71
C VAL A 248 -10.93 -5.46 -17.80
N ALA A 249 -10.61 -4.29 -18.35
CA ALA A 249 -10.19 -3.13 -17.57
C ALA A 249 -11.33 -2.56 -16.73
N LEU A 250 -12.54 -2.48 -17.28
CA LEU A 250 -13.71 -2.00 -16.55
C LEU A 250 -14.12 -2.99 -15.45
N GLN A 251 -14.11 -4.30 -15.74
CA GLN A 251 -14.26 -5.33 -14.72
C GLN A 251 -13.19 -5.20 -13.64
N ALA A 252 -11.93 -5.01 -14.03
CA ALA A 252 -10.81 -4.87 -13.11
C ALA A 252 -10.98 -3.68 -12.18
N LEU A 253 -11.38 -2.52 -12.72
CA LEU A 253 -11.61 -1.27 -12.00
C LEU A 253 -12.79 -1.36 -11.03
N ASN A 254 -13.86 -2.06 -11.43
CA ASN A 254 -15.10 -2.22 -10.66
C ASN A 254 -15.07 -3.39 -9.66
N ARG A 255 -13.99 -4.20 -9.63
CA ARG A 255 -13.79 -5.19 -8.56
C ARG A 255 -13.82 -4.49 -7.20
N ALA A 256 -14.31 -5.20 -6.18
CA ALA A 256 -14.12 -4.77 -4.80
C ALA A 256 -12.65 -4.41 -4.60
N ASP A 257 -12.39 -3.19 -4.12
CA ASP A 257 -11.04 -2.71 -3.89
C ASP A 257 -10.36 -3.67 -2.92
N LEU A 258 -9.26 -4.32 -3.34
CA LEU A 258 -8.51 -5.27 -2.50
C LEU A 258 -8.23 -4.68 -1.12
N PHE A 259 -7.96 -3.37 -1.07
CA PHE A 259 -7.76 -2.63 0.18
C PHE A 259 -9.00 -2.55 1.06
N GLN A 260 -10.18 -2.31 0.49
CA GLN A 260 -11.46 -2.29 1.24
C GLN A 260 -11.95 -3.69 1.57
N SER A 261 -11.72 -4.66 0.68
CA SER A 261 -12.13 -6.05 0.84
C SER A 261 -11.42 -6.72 2.01
N LEU A 262 -10.28 -6.18 2.45
CA LEU A 262 -9.54 -6.64 3.63
C LEU A 262 -9.90 -5.89 4.92
N GLN A 263 -10.88 -4.97 4.89
CA GLN A 263 -11.52 -4.53 6.13
C GLN A 263 -12.22 -5.72 6.76
N TYR A 264 -11.84 -6.05 7.99
CA TYR A 264 -12.30 -7.28 8.63
C TYR A 264 -13.83 -7.30 8.83
N SER A 265 -14.47 -6.14 9.01
CA SER A 265 -15.94 -6.03 9.03
C SER A 265 -16.58 -6.42 7.70
N ALA A 266 -15.99 -6.07 6.55
CA ALA A 266 -16.45 -6.50 5.23
C ALA A 266 -16.17 -8.00 4.98
N LEU A 267 -15.07 -8.53 5.52
CA LEU A 267 -14.69 -9.94 5.40
C LEU A 267 -15.61 -10.91 6.16
N VAL A 268 -16.15 -10.49 7.31
CA VAL A 268 -16.92 -11.36 8.23
C VAL A 268 -18.43 -11.14 8.16
N GLN A 269 -18.91 -10.08 7.51
CA GLN A 269 -20.35 -9.80 7.34
C GLN A 269 -21.11 -10.83 6.48
N SER A 270 -20.44 -11.72 5.75
CA SER A 270 -21.09 -12.94 5.28
C SER A 270 -21.06 -14.00 6.40
N GLN A 271 -22.10 -14.02 7.23
CA GLN A 271 -22.26 -14.90 8.42
C GLN A 271 -22.30 -16.42 8.13
N SER A 272 -21.79 -16.88 6.99
CA SER A 272 -21.87 -18.27 6.51
C SER A 272 -20.53 -18.81 5.98
N GLN A 273 -19.39 -18.26 6.41
CA GLN A 273 -18.10 -18.73 5.90
C GLN A 273 -17.50 -19.88 6.72
N SER A 274 -17.06 -20.92 6.02
CA SER A 274 -16.44 -22.11 6.60
C SER A 274 -15.14 -21.76 7.36
N LYS A 275 -14.75 -22.60 8.33
CA LYS A 275 -13.47 -22.51 9.06
C LYS A 275 -12.25 -22.38 8.13
N ARG A 276 -12.33 -22.99 6.94
CA ARG A 276 -11.29 -22.95 5.89
C ARG A 276 -11.18 -21.59 5.21
N THR A 277 -12.31 -20.89 5.02
CA THR A 277 -12.36 -19.55 4.42
C THR A 277 -11.79 -18.50 5.39
N LEU A 278 -12.10 -18.61 6.68
CA LEU A 278 -11.52 -17.73 7.71
C LEU A 278 -10.00 -17.87 7.82
N GLN A 279 -9.46 -19.09 7.74
CA GLN A 279 -8.01 -19.30 7.71
C GLN A 279 -7.33 -18.68 6.49
N GLN A 280 -7.99 -18.71 5.32
CA GLN A 280 -7.48 -18.06 4.11
C GLN A 280 -7.49 -16.53 4.25
N ILE A 281 -8.55 -15.97 4.83
CA ILE A 281 -8.65 -14.54 5.12
C ILE A 281 -7.57 -14.10 6.12
N HIS A 282 -7.36 -14.87 7.20
CA HIS A 282 -6.32 -14.57 8.18
C HIS A 282 -4.92 -14.59 7.57
N ALA A 283 -4.62 -15.60 6.74
CA ALA A 283 -3.37 -15.66 5.99
C ALA A 283 -3.23 -14.49 5.01
N ALA A 284 -4.33 -14.01 4.43
CA ALA A 284 -4.34 -12.87 3.53
C ALA A 284 -4.13 -11.52 4.26
N ILE A 285 -4.43 -11.42 5.57
CA ILE A 285 -4.36 -10.16 6.34
C ILE A 285 -2.93 -9.81 6.74
N ILE A 286 -2.15 -10.80 7.18
CA ILE A 286 -0.82 -10.56 7.72
C ILE A 286 0.29 -10.70 6.66
N PRO A 287 1.35 -9.88 6.72
CA PRO A 287 2.52 -10.01 5.86
C PRO A 287 3.23 -11.36 6.07
N LEU A 288 4.00 -11.82 5.08
CA LEU A 288 4.52 -13.20 5.10
C LEU A 288 5.51 -13.45 6.25
N HIS A 289 6.21 -12.42 6.76
CA HIS A 289 7.12 -12.56 7.91
C HIS A 289 6.40 -12.92 9.20
N LEU A 290 5.10 -12.62 9.29
CA LEU A 290 4.26 -12.99 10.44
C LEU A 290 3.58 -14.36 10.29
N GLN A 291 3.60 -14.96 9.08
CA GLN A 291 2.96 -16.26 8.83
C GLN A 291 3.49 -17.40 9.69
N PRO A 292 4.80 -17.49 10.03
CA PRO A 292 5.29 -18.52 10.94
C PRO A 292 4.64 -18.47 12.34
N PHE A 293 4.14 -17.30 12.75
CA PHE A 293 3.52 -17.07 14.05
C PHE A 293 1.99 -17.11 14.01
N ARG A 294 1.38 -17.41 12.85
CA ARG A 294 -0.08 -17.32 12.63
C ARG A 294 -0.92 -18.11 13.65
N ASP A 295 -0.39 -19.22 14.15
CA ASP A 295 -1.06 -20.11 15.11
C ASP A 295 -1.03 -19.55 16.54
N LEU A 296 -0.20 -18.54 16.81
CA LEU A 296 -0.17 -17.80 18.07
C LEU A 296 -1.18 -16.65 18.10
N PHE A 297 -1.77 -16.31 16.96
CA PHE A 297 -2.65 -15.15 16.82
C PHE A 297 -4.12 -15.54 16.93
N SER A 298 -4.85 -14.84 17.80
CA SER A 298 -6.28 -15.00 17.96
C SER A 298 -7.06 -14.34 16.83
N LYS A 299 -8.36 -14.67 16.72
CA LYS A 299 -9.30 -13.95 15.85
C LYS A 299 -9.31 -12.43 16.15
N ASN A 300 -9.16 -12.08 17.43
CA ASN A 300 -9.14 -10.69 17.89
C ASN A 300 -7.95 -9.92 17.29
N PHE A 301 -6.78 -10.55 17.22
CA PHE A 301 -5.60 -9.95 16.57
C PHE A 301 -5.84 -9.62 15.10
N TYR A 302 -6.33 -10.57 14.29
CA TYR A 302 -6.52 -10.34 12.84
C TYR A 302 -7.49 -9.19 12.56
N GLN A 303 -8.53 -9.04 13.38
CA GLN A 303 -9.45 -7.90 13.34
C GLN A 303 -8.72 -6.58 13.60
N HIS A 304 -7.94 -6.51 14.67
CA HIS A 304 -7.20 -5.30 15.04
C HIS A 304 -6.11 -4.95 14.04
N TYR A 305 -5.36 -5.94 13.54
CA TYR A 305 -4.31 -5.74 12.54
C TYR A 305 -4.88 -5.18 11.24
N ALA A 306 -5.94 -5.81 10.70
CA ALA A 306 -6.60 -5.35 9.49
C ALA A 306 -7.19 -3.94 9.66
N ASN A 307 -7.89 -3.68 10.77
CA ASN A 307 -8.48 -2.37 11.05
C ASN A 307 -7.39 -1.30 11.21
N LEU A 308 -6.32 -1.59 11.95
CA LEU A 308 -5.24 -0.65 12.20
C LEU A 308 -4.53 -0.26 10.92
N ASN A 309 -4.21 -1.26 10.10
CA ASN A 309 -3.60 -1.02 8.81
C ASN A 309 -4.52 -0.23 7.88
N PHE A 310 -5.81 -0.59 7.80
CA PHE A 310 -6.80 0.21 7.08
C PHE A 310 -6.83 1.66 7.59
N PHE A 311 -6.88 1.85 8.91
CA PHE A 311 -6.99 3.13 9.56
C PHE A 311 -5.79 4.04 9.28
N ILE A 312 -4.58 3.51 9.46
CA ILE A 312 -3.33 4.23 9.17
C ILE A 312 -3.36 4.73 7.74
N GLN A 313 -3.63 3.83 6.83
CA GLN A 313 -3.61 4.15 5.42
C GLN A 313 -4.74 5.15 5.10
N ALA A 314 -5.98 4.94 5.54
CA ALA A 314 -7.15 5.70 5.08
C ALA A 314 -7.32 7.04 5.77
N HIS A 315 -6.81 7.17 6.98
CA HIS A 315 -7.07 8.33 7.83
C HIS A 315 -5.77 8.99 8.29
N VAL A 316 -4.72 8.23 8.62
CA VAL A 316 -3.45 8.82 9.09
C VAL A 316 -2.58 9.33 7.94
N VAL A 317 -2.31 8.52 6.92
CA VAL A 317 -1.43 8.88 5.78
C VAL A 317 -1.86 10.20 5.12
N PRO A 318 -3.14 10.45 4.81
CA PRO A 318 -3.57 11.73 4.20
C PRO A 318 -3.34 12.96 5.10
N GLU A 319 -3.21 12.76 6.41
CA GLU A 319 -3.01 13.84 7.39
C GLU A 319 -1.53 14.11 7.68
N THR A 320 -0.61 13.21 7.31
CA THR A 320 0.84 13.33 7.61
C THR A 320 1.46 14.64 7.11
N LYS A 321 1.20 15.05 5.86
CA LYS A 321 1.73 16.31 5.29
C LYS A 321 1.19 17.55 6.02
N LYS A 322 -0.10 17.53 6.35
CA LYS A 322 -0.75 18.64 7.09
C LYS A 322 -0.23 18.73 8.52
N TYR A 323 -0.03 17.59 9.18
CA TYR A 323 0.57 17.49 10.50
C TYR A 323 1.99 18.08 10.51
N ALA A 324 2.85 17.65 9.57
CA ALA A 324 4.22 18.15 9.45
C ALA A 324 4.25 19.66 9.19
N LEU A 325 3.40 20.15 8.26
CA LEU A 325 3.29 21.58 7.96
C LEU A 325 2.78 22.39 9.17
N PHE A 326 1.89 21.82 9.98
CA PHE A 326 1.39 22.49 11.17
C PHE A 326 2.51 22.74 12.19
N TYR A 327 3.37 21.75 12.43
CA TYR A 327 4.46 21.86 13.41
C TYR A 327 5.75 22.49 12.86
N SER A 328 5.88 22.66 11.53
CA SER A 328 7.00 23.44 10.96
C SER A 328 6.95 24.91 11.37
N ASN A 329 5.78 25.41 11.77
CA ASN A 329 5.63 26.73 12.38
C ASN A 329 5.96 26.65 13.89
N PRO A 330 7.02 27.33 14.38
CA PRO A 330 7.40 27.30 15.79
C PRO A 330 6.29 27.78 16.75
N LYS A 331 5.35 28.61 16.28
CA LYS A 331 4.20 29.09 17.07
C LYS A 331 3.21 27.96 17.44
N ASN A 332 3.35 26.79 16.80
CA ASN A 332 2.47 25.64 17.00
C ASN A 332 3.12 24.52 17.82
N LYS A 333 4.37 24.69 18.30
CA LYS A 333 5.14 23.64 18.99
C LYS A 333 4.38 22.89 20.09
N TRP A 334 3.51 23.59 20.82
CA TRP A 334 2.73 23.05 21.96
C TRP A 334 1.23 23.05 21.71
N LYS A 335 0.79 23.32 20.48
CA LYS A 335 -0.62 23.27 20.12
C LYS A 335 -0.95 21.89 19.58
N ILE A 336 -2.14 21.41 19.88
CA ILE A 336 -2.65 20.16 19.32
C ILE A 336 -2.96 20.38 17.83
N TYR A 337 -2.50 19.47 16.98
CA TYR A 337 -2.85 19.46 15.57
C TYR A 337 -4.39 19.38 15.40
N PRO A 338 -5.04 20.29 14.65
CA PRO A 338 -6.50 20.34 14.57
C PRO A 338 -7.19 19.04 14.11
N GLY A 339 -6.51 18.20 13.32
CA GLY A 339 -7.06 16.92 12.88
C GLY A 339 -6.96 15.79 13.90
N MET A 340 -6.28 15.99 15.04
CA MET A 340 -5.95 14.93 16.00
C MET A 340 -7.19 14.27 16.62
N GLU A 341 -8.16 15.07 17.09
CA GLU A 341 -9.36 14.55 17.76
C GLU A 341 -10.27 13.76 16.82
N LYS A 342 -10.43 14.22 15.57
CA LYS A 342 -11.17 13.47 14.54
C LYS A 342 -10.53 12.10 14.25
N LEU A 343 -9.20 12.02 14.26
CA LEU A 343 -8.50 10.75 14.09
C LEU A 343 -8.71 9.83 15.30
N LYS A 344 -8.68 10.35 16.53
CA LYS A 344 -9.01 9.58 17.75
C LYS A 344 -10.44 9.03 17.71
N GLU A 345 -11.41 9.85 17.31
CA GLU A 345 -12.82 9.40 17.15
C GLU A 345 -12.94 8.28 16.12
N THR A 346 -12.25 8.42 14.98
CA THR A 346 -12.24 7.40 13.93
C THR A 346 -11.58 6.11 14.41
N ALA A 347 -10.44 6.19 15.11
CA ALA A 347 -9.77 5.04 15.71
C ALA A 347 -10.69 4.31 16.70
N LYS A 348 -11.37 5.05 17.60
CA LYS A 348 -12.36 4.50 18.54
C LYS A 348 -13.50 3.78 17.82
N SER A 349 -14.04 4.33 16.72
CA SER A 349 -15.09 3.67 15.95
C SER A 349 -14.64 2.36 15.26
N LEU A 350 -13.33 2.18 15.07
CA LEU A 350 -12.73 0.97 14.50
C LEU A 350 -12.21 0.01 15.59
N HIS A 351 -12.51 0.29 16.85
CA HIS A 351 -12.02 -0.44 18.03
C HIS A 351 -10.49 -0.43 18.17
N LEU A 352 -9.84 0.65 17.74
CA LEU A 352 -8.38 0.82 17.77
C LEU A 352 -7.94 1.68 18.95
N TRP A 353 -8.27 1.27 20.18
CA TRP A 353 -8.05 2.09 21.38
C TRP A 353 -7.49 1.26 22.54
N ASN A 354 -6.51 1.81 23.28
CA ASN A 354 -5.83 1.13 24.40
C ASN A 354 -5.26 -0.26 24.03
N LEU A 355 -4.74 -0.40 22.80
CA LEU A 355 -4.25 -1.67 22.25
C LEU A 355 -3.08 -2.27 23.05
N PHE A 356 -2.33 -1.41 23.74
CA PHE A 356 -1.15 -1.78 24.52
C PHE A 356 -1.46 -2.51 25.82
N LEU A 357 -2.66 -2.29 26.39
CA LEU A 357 -2.96 -2.78 27.73
C LEU A 357 -3.26 -4.29 27.63
N PRO A 358 -2.49 -5.15 28.32
CA PRO A 358 -2.59 -6.60 28.15
C PRO A 358 -3.97 -7.16 28.45
N LYS A 359 -4.30 -8.31 27.85
CA LYS A 359 -5.61 -8.98 27.98
C LYS A 359 -6.08 -9.26 29.41
N GLU A 360 -5.17 -9.25 30.39
CA GLU A 360 -5.50 -9.39 31.81
C GLU A 360 -6.26 -8.18 32.37
N TYR A 361 -6.23 -7.04 31.66
CA TYR A 361 -6.94 -5.82 32.01
C TYR A 361 -8.17 -5.61 31.13
N PRO A 362 -9.38 -5.52 31.70
CA PRO A 362 -10.62 -5.35 30.94
C PRO A 362 -10.70 -4.02 30.17
N GLU A 363 -9.90 -3.04 30.54
CA GLU A 363 -9.85 -1.72 29.89
C GLU A 363 -9.01 -1.71 28.59
N GLY A 364 -8.29 -2.80 28.32
CA GLY A 364 -7.47 -3.00 27.13
C GLY A 364 -8.24 -3.64 25.97
N ALA A 365 -7.55 -3.87 24.86
CA ALA A 365 -8.13 -4.47 23.65
C ALA A 365 -8.20 -6.01 23.69
N GLY A 366 -7.83 -6.66 24.80
CA GLY A 366 -7.84 -8.11 24.93
C GLY A 366 -6.76 -8.82 24.11
N LEU A 367 -5.60 -8.18 23.94
CA LEU A 367 -4.47 -8.71 23.17
C LEU A 367 -3.36 -9.21 24.10
N ALA A 368 -2.68 -10.31 23.71
CA ALA A 368 -1.42 -10.71 24.33
C ALA A 368 -0.25 -9.88 23.78
N ASN A 369 0.88 -9.85 24.49
CA ASN A 369 2.09 -9.13 24.04
C ASN A 369 2.56 -9.57 22.64
N ILE A 370 2.48 -10.87 22.33
CA ILE A 370 2.84 -11.43 21.02
C ILE A 370 1.92 -10.93 19.90
N GLU A 371 0.68 -10.56 20.23
CA GLU A 371 -0.30 -10.01 19.30
C GLU A 371 -0.20 -8.48 19.20
N TYR A 372 0.21 -7.80 20.27
CA TYR A 372 0.42 -6.35 20.25
C TYR A 372 1.70 -5.96 19.48
N ALA A 373 2.75 -6.79 19.53
CA ALA A 373 4.03 -6.49 18.88
C ALA A 373 3.91 -6.18 17.37
N PRO A 374 3.19 -6.95 16.53
CA PRO A 374 2.97 -6.58 15.14
C PRO A 374 2.13 -5.31 14.95
N LEU A 375 1.27 -4.95 15.91
CA LEU A 375 0.54 -3.68 15.86
C LEU A 375 1.47 -2.50 16.13
N CYS A 376 2.49 -2.66 16.99
CA CYS A 376 3.54 -1.67 17.18
C CYS A 376 4.37 -1.44 15.90
N GLU A 377 4.63 -2.49 15.12
CA GLU A 377 5.28 -2.38 13.80
C GLU A 377 4.47 -1.43 12.90
N LEU A 378 3.16 -1.63 12.81
CA LEU A 378 2.26 -0.76 12.04
C LEU A 378 2.21 0.67 12.58
N THR A 379 2.06 0.86 13.90
CA THR A 379 2.03 2.23 14.46
C THR A 379 3.35 2.97 14.28
N GLY A 380 4.47 2.22 14.25
CA GLY A 380 5.82 2.72 13.99
C GLY A 380 6.04 3.27 12.57
N LEU A 381 5.18 2.96 11.59
CA LEU A 381 5.25 3.54 10.25
C LEU A 381 4.96 5.06 10.26
N HIS A 382 4.13 5.53 11.20
CA HIS A 382 3.81 6.95 11.37
C HIS A 382 3.82 7.34 12.87
N PRO A 383 5.01 7.36 13.50
CA PRO A 383 5.13 7.39 14.97
C PRO A 383 4.72 8.74 15.59
N ALA A 384 4.68 9.81 14.79
CA ALA A 384 4.25 11.13 15.25
C ALA A 384 2.73 11.26 15.43
N ILE A 385 1.94 10.36 14.82
CA ILE A 385 0.47 10.45 14.81
C ILE A 385 -0.14 9.17 15.38
N THR A 386 0.20 8.01 14.80
CA THR A 386 -0.55 6.77 15.04
C THR A 386 -0.61 6.37 16.51
N PRO A 387 0.49 6.38 17.29
CA PRO A 387 0.43 6.03 18.70
C PRO A 387 -0.49 6.94 19.51
N GLU A 388 -0.54 8.25 19.22
CA GLU A 388 -1.42 9.15 19.96
C GLU A 388 -2.89 8.89 19.63
N VAL A 389 -3.23 8.72 18.35
CA VAL A 389 -4.61 8.56 17.91
C VAL A 389 -5.22 7.21 18.31
N THR A 390 -4.40 6.22 18.66
CA THR A 390 -4.85 4.93 19.22
C THR A 390 -4.66 4.82 20.74
N ASN A 391 -4.31 5.93 21.41
CA ASN A 391 -3.99 5.99 22.84
C ASN A 391 -2.88 5.03 23.30
N CYS A 392 -1.91 4.78 22.43
CA CYS A 392 -0.77 3.89 22.61
C CYS A 392 0.58 4.64 22.63
N ALA A 393 0.57 5.96 22.84
CA ALA A 393 1.78 6.77 22.86
C ALA A 393 2.48 6.73 24.22
N ALA A 394 3.81 6.60 24.20
CA ALA A 394 4.64 6.93 25.35
C ALA A 394 4.57 8.44 25.66
N PRO A 395 4.77 8.86 26.93
CA PRO A 395 5.00 8.04 28.12
C PRO A 395 3.71 7.50 28.76
N ASP A 396 2.54 7.84 28.21
CA ASP A 396 1.25 7.57 28.84
C ASP A 396 0.92 6.09 29.01
N THR A 397 1.32 5.23 28.08
CA THR A 397 1.11 3.78 28.19
C THR A 397 1.77 3.19 29.45
N GLY A 398 3.05 3.48 29.68
CA GLY A 398 3.76 3.03 30.88
C GLY A 398 3.16 3.61 32.16
N ASN A 399 2.74 4.88 32.15
CA ASN A 399 2.07 5.48 33.30
C ASN A 399 0.69 4.84 33.59
N MET A 400 -0.06 4.51 32.54
CA MET A 400 -1.32 3.78 32.66
C MET A 400 -1.09 2.37 33.23
N GLU A 401 -0.05 1.65 32.80
CA GLU A 401 0.32 0.33 33.35
C GLU A 401 0.66 0.40 34.84
N VAL A 402 1.44 1.40 35.27
CA VAL A 402 1.77 1.63 36.68
C VAL A 402 0.50 1.83 37.51
N LEU A 403 -0.42 2.68 37.04
CA LEU A 403 -1.69 2.95 37.74
C LEU A 403 -2.63 1.74 37.72
N ALA A 404 -2.69 1.00 36.61
CA ALA A 404 -3.51 -0.20 36.49
C ALA A 404 -3.06 -1.29 37.46
N LYS A 405 -1.74 -1.49 37.59
CA LYS A 405 -1.15 -2.52 38.45
C LYS A 405 -1.08 -2.13 39.93
N TYR A 406 -0.65 -0.90 40.24
CA TYR A 406 -0.32 -0.50 41.62
C TYR A 406 -1.23 0.59 42.19
N GLY A 407 -2.06 1.24 41.36
CA GLY A 407 -2.94 2.31 41.82
C GLY A 407 -4.06 1.82 42.72
N ASN A 408 -4.37 2.58 43.77
CA ASN A 408 -5.57 2.36 44.57
C ASN A 408 -6.84 2.86 43.83
N ALA A 409 -8.03 2.56 44.36
CA ALA A 409 -9.30 2.89 43.71
C ALA A 409 -9.45 4.40 43.39
N TRP A 410 -9.05 5.28 44.31
CA TRP A 410 -9.10 6.72 44.09
C TRP A 410 -8.12 7.18 43.01
N GLN A 411 -6.90 6.64 42.98
CA GLN A 411 -5.91 6.96 41.94
C GLN A 411 -6.38 6.48 40.57
N LYS A 412 -7.00 5.29 40.50
CA LYS A 412 -7.55 4.75 39.26
C LYS A 412 -8.69 5.60 38.73
N GLU A 413 -9.66 5.97 39.57
CA GLU A 413 -10.77 6.82 39.14
C GLU A 413 -10.29 8.22 38.72
N LYS A 414 -9.37 8.81 39.49
CA LYS A 414 -8.93 10.19 39.25
C LYS A 414 -7.95 10.33 38.09
N TYR A 415 -7.07 9.35 37.87
CA TYR A 415 -5.96 9.47 36.91
C TYR A 415 -6.00 8.42 35.81
N LEU A 416 -6.17 7.13 36.15
CA LEU A 416 -6.15 6.06 35.16
C LEU A 416 -7.32 6.19 34.17
N LYS A 417 -8.54 6.39 34.67
CA LYS A 417 -9.73 6.48 33.82
C LYS A 417 -9.66 7.64 32.82
N PRO A 418 -9.32 8.89 33.21
CA PRO A 418 -9.13 9.97 32.24
C PRO A 418 -8.00 9.73 31.22
N LEU A 419 -6.92 9.02 31.60
CA LEU A 419 -5.85 8.61 30.68
C LEU A 419 -6.34 7.56 29.68
N LEU A 420 -7.05 6.53 30.14
CA LEU A 420 -7.67 5.50 29.29
C LEU A 420 -8.72 6.08 28.35
N GLU A 421 -9.39 7.17 28.72
CA GLU A 421 -10.34 7.90 27.87
C GLU A 421 -9.66 8.83 26.85
N GLY A 422 -8.37 9.13 27.05
CA GLY A 422 -7.58 10.07 26.25
C GLY A 422 -7.87 11.54 26.53
N LYS A 423 -8.46 11.86 27.70
CA LYS A 423 -8.85 13.24 28.08
C LYS A 423 -7.70 14.05 28.67
N ILE A 424 -6.72 13.37 29.23
CA ILE A 424 -5.51 13.97 29.79
C ILE A 424 -4.27 13.26 29.25
N ARG A 425 -3.12 13.90 29.44
CA ARG A 425 -1.80 13.34 29.20
C ARG A 425 -0.99 13.38 30.49
N SER A 426 0.09 12.62 30.52
CA SER A 426 0.98 12.45 31.66
C SER A 426 2.44 12.58 31.22
N CYS A 427 3.32 12.78 32.19
CA CYS A 427 4.76 12.72 32.00
C CYS A 427 5.36 11.78 33.06
N PHE A 428 6.53 11.21 32.77
CA PHE A 428 7.29 10.43 33.73
C PHE A 428 8.58 11.18 34.07
N ALA A 429 8.65 11.71 35.29
CA ALA A 429 9.74 12.59 35.72
C ALA A 429 10.73 11.85 36.61
N MET A 430 11.64 11.09 35.98
CA MET A 430 12.69 10.32 36.68
C MET A 430 14.07 10.98 36.54
N THR A 431 14.47 11.37 35.33
CA THR A 431 15.82 11.88 35.03
C THR A 431 16.08 13.24 35.68
N GLU A 432 17.24 13.38 36.31
CA GLU A 432 17.74 14.63 36.92
C GLU A 432 18.89 15.19 36.09
N ARG A 433 18.83 16.49 35.79
CA ARG A 433 19.83 17.17 34.94
C ARG A 433 21.24 17.11 35.52
N ASP A 434 21.32 17.20 36.84
CA ASP A 434 22.56 17.42 37.59
C ASP A 434 23.16 16.10 38.12
N GLU A 435 22.56 14.94 37.79
CA GLU A 435 22.96 13.61 38.26
C GLU A 435 23.07 12.60 37.11
N ALA A 436 23.98 11.63 37.24
CA ALA A 436 24.12 10.51 36.30
C ALA A 436 22.97 9.50 36.46
N SER A 437 21.80 9.87 35.93
CA SER A 437 20.50 9.20 36.15
C SER A 437 20.35 7.82 35.47
N SER A 438 21.33 7.37 34.70
CA SER A 438 21.35 5.99 34.16
C SER A 438 21.47 4.95 35.27
N ASP A 439 22.14 5.29 36.37
CA ASP A 439 22.04 4.56 37.64
C ASP A 439 20.99 5.24 38.52
N ALA A 440 19.85 4.56 38.71
CA ALA A 440 18.73 5.08 39.48
C ALA A 440 19.08 5.38 40.95
N ARG A 441 20.21 4.88 41.47
CA ARG A 441 20.69 5.18 42.82
C ARG A 441 21.21 6.62 42.98
N ASN A 442 21.54 7.30 41.88
CA ASN A 442 22.00 8.69 41.89
C ASN A 442 20.85 9.71 41.96
N ILE A 443 19.59 9.27 41.86
CA ILE A 443 18.43 10.15 41.96
C ILE A 443 18.38 10.81 43.35
N ASN A 444 18.42 12.15 43.38
CA ASN A 444 18.59 12.94 44.60
C ASN A 444 17.38 13.83 44.92
N CYS A 445 16.33 13.83 44.09
CA CYS A 445 15.04 14.45 44.41
C CYS A 445 14.51 13.90 45.74
N LYS A 446 14.35 14.80 46.73
CA LYS A 446 13.98 14.45 48.08
C LYS A 446 12.48 14.38 48.23
N ILE A 447 12.00 13.28 48.81
CA ILE A 447 10.60 13.09 49.21
C ILE A 447 10.58 12.91 50.73
N THR A 448 10.05 13.89 51.45
CA THR A 448 9.97 13.86 52.92
C THR A 448 8.52 13.89 53.37
N ARG A 449 8.15 13.01 54.30
CA ARG A 449 6.81 13.01 54.90
C ARG A 449 6.71 14.14 55.95
N THR A 450 5.59 14.84 56.00
CA THR A 450 5.35 15.86 57.03
C THR A 450 5.29 15.24 58.43
N GLN A 451 5.58 16.01 59.47
CA GLN A 451 5.60 15.52 60.87
C GLN A 451 4.25 14.93 61.31
N ASP A 452 3.14 15.48 60.82
CA ASP A 452 1.78 14.97 61.08
C ASP A 452 1.42 13.73 60.23
N GLY A 453 2.32 13.31 59.33
CA GLY A 453 2.15 12.14 58.47
C GLY A 453 1.12 12.30 57.33
N LYS A 454 0.50 13.48 57.16
CA LYS A 454 -0.61 13.68 56.21
C LYS A 454 -0.16 13.93 54.77
N TYR A 455 1.00 14.53 54.57
CA TYR A 455 1.48 14.96 53.26
C TYR A 455 2.92 14.52 52.97
N TYR A 456 3.29 14.58 51.70
CA TYR A 456 4.67 14.49 51.25
C TYR A 456 5.11 15.83 50.67
N VAL A 457 6.31 16.27 51.05
CA VAL A 457 7.00 17.42 50.45
C VAL A 457 8.05 16.87 49.48
N ILE A 458 7.98 17.31 48.23
CA ILE A 458 8.86 16.83 47.14
C ILE A 458 9.72 18.02 46.69
N ASN A 459 11.04 17.88 46.75
CA ASN A 459 12.00 18.92 46.35
C ASN A 459 13.10 18.33 45.45
N GLY A 460 13.21 18.84 44.23
CA GLY A 460 14.24 18.43 43.27
C GLY A 460 14.00 19.05 41.90
N ARG A 461 14.91 18.76 40.95
CA ARG A 461 14.83 19.23 39.57
C ARG A 461 14.79 18.04 38.61
N LYS A 462 13.77 17.99 37.76
CA LYS A 462 13.64 17.03 36.64
C LYS A 462 13.75 17.79 35.31
N TRP A 463 14.07 17.09 34.23
CA TRP A 463 14.19 17.68 32.90
C TRP A 463 13.61 16.81 31.80
#